data_AF-A0A7C4JZT0-F1
#
_entry.id   AF-A0A7C4JZT0-F1
#
_cell.length_a   1.000
_cell.length_b   1.000
_cell.length_c   1.000
_cell.angle_alpha   90.00
_cell.angle_beta   90.00
_cell.angle_gamma   90.00
#
_symmetry.space_group_name_H-M   'P 1'
#
loop_
_entity.id
_entity.type
_entity.pdbx_description
1 polymer ?
#
loop_
_entity_poly.entity_id
_entity_poly.type
_entity_poly.pdbx_seq_one_letter_code
_entity_poly.pdbx_strand_id
1 'polypeptide(L)' 'MARYDVVIVGAGGAGLRAAIEASMDPNIRVAVISKVYPTRSHTGAAQG' A
#
# COMPACT_ATOMS: atom_id res chain seq x y z
N MET A 1 19.85 -5.96 -5.21
CA MET A 1 18.41 -6.25 -5.46
C MET A 1 17.64 -5.93 -4.19
N ALA A 2 16.60 -5.10 -4.27
CA ALA A 2 15.75 -4.87 -3.10
C ALA A 2 14.91 -6.13 -2.84
N ARG A 3 14.91 -6.64 -1.60
CA ARG A 3 14.12 -7.80 -1.18
C ARG A 3 13.05 -7.30 -0.22
N TYR A 4 11.81 -7.73 -0.43
CA TYR A 4 10.67 -7.44 0.42
C TYR A 4 9.94 -8.76 0.67
N ASP A 5 9.32 -8.85 1.84
CA ASP A 5 8.56 -10.02 2.25
C ASP A 5 7.12 -9.92 1.72
N VAL A 6 6.62 -8.68 1.61
CA VAL A 6 5.31 -8.36 1.01
C VAL A 6 5.47 -7.22 -0.01
N VAL A 7 4.88 -7.38 -1.18
CA VAL A 7 4.77 -6.33 -2.20
C VAL A 7 3.31 -6.09 -2.54
N ILE A 8 2.85 -4.86 -2.36
CA ILE A 8 1.49 -4.41 -2.67
C ILE A 8 1.53 -3.53 -3.91
N VAL A 9 0.70 -3.86 -4.90
CA VAL A 9 0.57 -3.10 -6.14
C VAL A 9 -0.74 -2.32 -6.12
N GLY A 10 -0.63 -1.00 -5.97
CA GLY A 10 -1.74 -0.06 -5.84
C GLY A 10 -1.80 0.57 -4.46
N ALA A 11 -1.80 1.90 -4.39
CA ALA A 11 -1.89 2.68 -3.15
C ALA A 11 -3.29 3.33 -2.97
N GLY A 12 -4.34 2.59 -3.30
CA GLY A 12 -5.72 2.93 -2.93
C GLY A 12 -6.02 2.60 -1.46
N GLY A 13 -7.25 2.83 -1.01
CA GLY A 13 -7.62 2.57 0.40
C GLY A 13 -7.33 1.13 0.84
N ALA A 14 -7.67 0.15 0.01
CA ALA A 14 -7.39 -1.26 0.29
C ALA A 14 -5.87 -1.56 0.36
N GLY A 15 -5.09 -1.03 -0.59
CA GLY A 15 -3.64 -1.27 -0.63
C GLY A 15 -2.90 -0.63 0.55
N LEU A 16 -3.28 0.59 0.93
CA LEU A 16 -2.74 1.23 2.12
C LEU A 16 -3.16 0.52 3.41
N ARG A 17 -4.40 0.03 3.50
CA ARG A 17 -4.83 -0.74 4.67
C ARG A 17 -4.04 -2.04 4.78
N ALA A 18 -3.88 -2.78 3.68
CA ALA A 18 -3.07 -3.98 3.66
C ALA A 18 -1.61 -3.70 4.04
N ALA A 19 -1.05 -2.55 3.61
CA ALA A 19 0.32 -2.17 3.96
C ALA A 19 0.48 -1.91 5.46
N ILE A 20 -0.48 -1.23 6.09
CA ILE A 20 -0.49 -1.00 7.53
C ILE A 20 -0.51 -2.34 8.28
N GLU A 21 -1.43 -3.23 7.93
CA GLU A 21 -1.54 -4.55 8.60
C GLU A 21 -0.28 -5.39 8.42
N ALA A 22 0.25 -5.45 7.19
CA ALA A 22 1.47 -6.20 6.93
C ALA A 22 2.68 -5.62 7.67
N SER A 23 2.69 -4.31 7.93
CA SER A 23 3.77 -3.63 8.68
C SER A 23 3.64 -3.71 10.20
N MET A 24 2.57 -4.32 10.74
CA MET A 24 2.40 -4.50 12.18
C MET A 24 3.47 -5.41 12.79
N ASP A 25 4.02 -6.34 12.02
CA ASP A 25 5.22 -7.08 12.39
C ASP A 25 6.47 -6.30 11.93
N PRO A 26 7.32 -5.82 12.86
CA PRO A 26 8.50 -5.02 12.52
C PRO A 26 9.56 -5.81 11.73
N ASN A 27 9.48 -7.14 11.68
CA ASN A 27 10.41 -7.97 10.91
C ASN A 27 10.00 -8.13 9.45
N ILE A 28 8.78 -7.73 9.09
CA ILE A 28 8.24 -7.85 7.73
C ILE A 28 8.55 -6.58 6.94
N ARG A 29 9.30 -6.71 5.85
CA ARG A 29 9.56 -5.58 4.94
C ARG A 29 8.47 -5.51 3.89
N VAL A 30 7.69 -4.43 3.95
CA VAL A 30 6.58 -4.16 3.02
C VAL A 30 6.99 -3.10 2.01
N ALA A 31 6.73 -3.37 0.72
CA ALA A 31 6.79 -2.37 -0.34
C ALA A 31 5.39 -2.09 -0.88
N VAL A 32 5.07 -0.81 -1.11
CA VAL A 32 3.87 -0.37 -1.83
C VAL A 32 4.31 0.32 -3.11
N ILE A 33 3.86 -0.17 -4.25
CA ILE A 33 4.16 0.40 -5.56
C ILE A 33 2.85 0.95 -6.14
N SER A 34 2.87 2.19 -6.61
CA SER A 34 1.71 2.84 -7.20
C SER A 34 2.11 3.69 -8.40
N LYS A 35 1.27 3.71 -9.43
CA LYS A 35 1.43 4.55 -10.61
C LYS A 35 1.26 6.04 -10.30
N VAL A 36 0.45 6.35 -9.28
CA VAL A 36 0.15 7.72 -8.86
C VAL A 36 0.40 7.88 -7.37
N TYR A 37 0.57 9.12 -6.93
CA TYR A 37 0.65 9.43 -5.50
C TYR A 37 -0.61 8.92 -4.76
N PRO A 38 -0.51 8.34 -3.55
CA PRO A 38 -1.60 7.59 -2.94
C PRO A 38 -2.93 8.34 -2.81
N THR A 39 -2.90 9.63 -2.49
CA THR A 39 -4.12 10.46 -2.36
C THR A 39 -4.81 10.77 -3.69
N ARG A 40 -4.17 10.46 -4.84
CA ARG A 40 -4.76 10.53 -6.19
C ARG A 40 -5.30 9.19 -6.68
N SER A 41 -5.39 8.18 -5.82
CA SER A 41 -6.09 6.95 -6.14
C SER A 41 -7.60 7.20 -6.28
N HIS A 42 -8.30 6.36 -7.05
CA HIS A 42 -9.74 6.51 -7.28
C HIS A 42 -10.57 6.37 -5.99
N THR A 43 -10.03 5.71 -4.95
CA THR A 43 -10.67 5.68 -3.63
C THR A 43 -10.88 7.09 -3.06
N GLY A 44 -10.00 8.05 -3.36
CA GLY A 44 -10.15 9.43 -2.91
C GLY A 44 -11.31 10.20 -3.54
N ALA A 45 -11.92 9.66 -4.60
CA ALA A 45 -13.10 10.24 -5.25
C ALA A 45 -14.43 9.71 -4.68
N ALA A 46 -14.40 8.79 -3.71
CA ALA A 46 -15.60 8.28 -3.07
C ALA A 46 -16.35 9.41 -2.33
N GLN A 47 -17.67 9.48 -2.50
CA GLN A 47 -18.54 10.48 -1.87
C GLN A 47 -19.36 9.92 -0.69
N GLY A 48 -19.14 8.64 -0.37
CA GLY A 48 -19.84 7.84 0.65
C GLY A 48 -19.55 6.37 0.43
#